data_AF-A0A7G8EHU6-F1
#
_entry.id   AF-A0A7G8EHU6-F1
#
_cell.length_a   1.000
_cell.length_b   1.000
_cell.length_c   1.000
_cell.angle_alpha   90.00
_cell.angle_beta   90.00
_cell.angle_gamma   90.00
#
_symmetry.space_group_name_H-M   'P 1'
#
loop_
_entity.id
_entity.type
_entity.pdbx_description
1 polymer ?
#
loop_
_entity_poly.entity_id
_entity_poly.type
_entity_poly.pdbx_seq_one_letter_code
_entity_poly.pdbx_strand_id
1 'polypeptide(L)'
;MRLSTPDLDAAFEACRRETAEWAKTFYLGTLLLPREKRRAIWAIYVWCRRTDELMDSDEAQSRSVQELSDRLDHWEEKTRALFQGHVCDELDAVMADTIERFPQGIQPYLDMIEGQRMDLTWTRYASFDDLKTYCYRVAGTVGLMTQGVMGVDDAYTSAPWSDRPDTSDAAIALGIANQLTNILRDIGEDRGRGRIYLPQEDLDYFGYSEDELFAGKVNESWKSLMAFQLHRARDWFDRSESGVRWLSRDARWPVWTSLRLYRGILDAIERQDYDVFNARAYVGKFNKFLDLPRSFVLAQSR
;
A
#
# COMPACT_ATOMS: atom_id res chain seq x y z
N MET A 1 11.88 -25.24 28.34
CA MET A 1 11.14 -24.01 28.73
C MET A 1 9.90 -23.99 27.87
N ARG A 2 8.70 -24.26 28.42
CA ARG A 2 7.45 -24.22 27.63
C ARG A 2 7.18 -22.75 27.32
N LEU A 3 7.25 -22.36 26.07
CA LEU A 3 6.80 -21.04 25.61
C LEU A 3 5.33 -20.91 26.03
N SER A 4 5.02 -19.88 26.82
CA SER A 4 3.64 -19.51 27.13
C SER A 4 2.87 -19.40 25.83
N THR A 5 1.65 -19.95 25.76
CA THR A 5 0.77 -19.73 24.61
C THR A 5 0.67 -18.22 24.38
N PRO A 6 0.99 -17.69 23.19
CA PRO A 6 0.96 -16.26 22.96
C PRO A 6 -0.44 -15.72 23.24
N ASP A 7 -0.53 -14.61 23.97
CA ASP A 7 -1.78 -13.88 24.15
C ASP A 7 -2.11 -13.16 22.84
N LEU A 8 -2.81 -13.87 21.95
CA LEU A 8 -3.18 -13.34 20.64
C LEU A 8 -4.02 -12.06 20.76
N ASP A 9 -4.86 -11.93 21.79
CA ASP A 9 -5.66 -10.71 21.95
C ASP A 9 -4.77 -9.50 22.26
N ALA A 10 -3.78 -9.65 23.14
CA ALA A 10 -2.79 -8.60 23.40
C ALA A 10 -1.93 -8.28 22.16
N ALA A 11 -1.48 -9.30 21.42
CA ALA A 11 -0.66 -9.13 20.22
C ALA A 11 -1.43 -8.41 19.10
N PHE A 12 -2.69 -8.78 18.85
CA PHE A 12 -3.52 -8.09 17.85
C PHE A 12 -3.85 -6.65 18.28
N GLU A 13 -3.97 -6.38 19.57
CA GLU A 13 -4.13 -5.02 20.11
C GLU A 13 -2.85 -4.18 19.91
N ALA A 14 -1.67 -4.78 20.02
CA ALA A 14 -0.42 -4.12 19.64
C ALA A 14 -0.43 -3.75 18.14
N CYS A 15 -0.83 -4.68 17.26
CA CYS A 15 -0.97 -4.38 15.83
C CYS A 15 -1.97 -3.25 15.55
N ARG A 16 -3.09 -3.21 16.27
CA ARG A 16 -4.06 -2.13 16.17
C ARG A 16 -3.42 -0.79 16.51
N ARG A 17 -2.70 -0.71 17.63
CA ARG A 17 -2.07 0.53 18.10
C ARG A 17 -1.07 1.08 17.07
N GLU A 18 -0.23 0.21 16.54
CA GLU A 18 0.76 0.57 15.52
C GLU A 18 0.08 1.06 14.24
N THR A 19 -0.96 0.35 13.77
CA THR A 19 -1.76 0.78 12.60
C THR A 19 -2.42 2.14 12.83
N ALA A 20 -2.95 2.39 14.04
CA ALA A 20 -3.62 3.65 14.38
C ALA A 20 -2.66 4.85 14.42
N GLU A 21 -1.42 4.61 14.84
CA GLU A 21 -0.37 5.63 14.94
C GLU A 21 0.13 6.06 13.56
N TRP A 22 0.52 5.08 12.73
CA TRP A 22 1.24 5.31 11.49
C TRP A 22 0.33 5.41 10.25
N ALA A 23 -0.84 4.78 10.26
CA ALA A 23 -1.70 4.61 9.09
C ALA A 23 -3.06 5.31 9.21
N LYS A 24 -3.13 6.54 9.72
CA LYS A 24 -4.40 7.20 10.13
C LYS A 24 -5.58 7.08 9.14
N THR A 25 -5.35 7.26 7.84
CA THR A 25 -6.40 7.11 6.81
C THR A 25 -6.81 5.65 6.64
N PHE A 26 -5.83 4.77 6.52
CA PHE A 26 -6.04 3.32 6.38
C PHE A 26 -6.72 2.74 7.62
N TYR A 27 -6.25 3.08 8.82
CA TYR A 27 -6.84 2.70 10.10
C TYR A 27 -8.33 3.03 10.17
N LEU A 28 -8.73 4.26 9.79
CA LEU A 28 -10.15 4.64 9.75
C LEU A 28 -10.96 3.70 8.85
N GLY A 29 -10.43 3.34 7.67
CA GLY A 29 -11.05 2.36 6.78
C GLY A 29 -11.18 0.98 7.41
N THR A 30 -10.14 0.50 8.11
CA THR A 30 -10.21 -0.78 8.84
C THR A 30 -11.27 -0.78 9.95
N LEU A 31 -11.67 0.39 10.45
CA LEU A 31 -12.70 0.45 11.50
C LEU A 31 -14.09 0.02 11.00
N LEU A 32 -14.29 0.06 9.68
CA LEU A 32 -15.52 -0.31 9.00
C LEU A 32 -15.61 -1.82 8.75
N LEU A 33 -14.51 -2.56 8.93
CA LEU A 33 -14.48 -4.02 8.78
C LEU A 33 -14.99 -4.74 10.04
N PRO A 34 -15.57 -5.94 9.88
CA PRO A 34 -15.84 -6.85 10.99
C PRO A 34 -14.58 -7.14 11.82
N ARG A 35 -14.78 -7.54 13.09
CA ARG A 35 -13.69 -7.74 14.06
C ARG A 35 -12.61 -8.71 13.59
N GLU A 36 -12.98 -9.78 12.91
CA GLU A 36 -12.01 -10.78 12.45
C GLU A 36 -11.17 -10.26 11.28
N LYS A 37 -11.83 -9.69 10.25
CA LYS A 37 -11.17 -9.09 9.09
C LYS A 37 -10.25 -7.95 9.49
N ARG A 38 -10.69 -7.03 10.36
CA ARG A 38 -9.85 -5.89 10.77
C ARG A 38 -8.59 -6.34 11.54
N ARG A 39 -8.68 -7.39 12.36
CA ARG A 39 -7.53 -7.97 13.07
C ARG A 39 -6.50 -8.51 12.08
N ALA A 40 -6.96 -9.30 11.10
CA ALA A 40 -6.12 -9.79 10.01
C ALA A 40 -5.45 -8.66 9.23
N ILE A 41 -6.21 -7.61 8.89
CA ILE A 41 -5.65 -6.43 8.20
C ILE A 41 -4.59 -5.70 9.04
N TRP A 42 -4.78 -5.58 10.37
CA TRP A 42 -3.76 -4.98 11.24
C TRP A 42 -2.49 -5.83 11.33
N ALA A 43 -2.61 -7.15 11.40
CA ALA A 43 -1.44 -8.05 11.38
C ALA A 43 -0.66 -7.92 10.07
N ILE A 44 -1.35 -7.97 8.92
CA ILE A 44 -0.75 -7.78 7.60
C ILE A 44 -0.07 -6.40 7.51
N TYR A 45 -0.75 -5.34 7.95
CA TYR A 45 -0.18 -3.98 7.95
C TYR A 45 1.11 -3.91 8.77
N VAL A 46 1.15 -4.48 9.97
CA VAL A 46 2.36 -4.48 10.80
C VAL A 46 3.48 -5.30 10.17
N TRP A 47 3.18 -6.43 9.52
CA TRP A 47 4.19 -7.16 8.75
C TRP A 47 4.78 -6.31 7.62
N CYS A 48 3.92 -5.62 6.85
CA CYS A 48 4.34 -4.69 5.80
C CYS A 48 5.21 -3.56 6.38
N ARG A 49 4.76 -2.93 7.47
CA ARG A 49 5.47 -1.84 8.12
C ARG A 49 6.85 -2.25 8.62
N ARG A 50 6.97 -3.42 9.26
CA ARG A 50 8.25 -3.99 9.69
C ARG A 50 9.19 -4.22 8.51
N THR A 51 8.63 -4.63 7.37
CA THR A 51 9.40 -4.83 6.13
C THR A 51 9.94 -3.49 5.61
N ASP A 52 9.12 -2.44 5.58
CA ASP A 52 9.55 -1.09 5.18
C ASP A 52 10.60 -0.51 6.16
N GLU A 53 10.45 -0.74 7.48
CA GLU A 53 11.38 -0.24 8.50
C GLU A 53 12.80 -0.81 8.39
N LEU A 54 12.97 -1.95 7.71
CA LEU A 54 14.30 -2.49 7.40
C LEU A 54 15.12 -1.51 6.55
N MET A 55 14.45 -0.72 5.72
CA MET A 55 15.05 0.25 4.80
C MET A 55 14.86 1.72 5.23
N ASP A 56 13.70 2.05 5.80
CA ASP A 56 13.30 3.44 6.05
C ASP A 56 13.68 3.99 7.43
N SER A 57 14.03 3.13 8.39
CA SER A 57 14.36 3.57 9.76
C SER A 57 15.61 4.46 9.80
N ASP A 58 15.68 5.37 10.77
CA ASP A 58 16.88 6.20 11.01
C ASP A 58 18.13 5.34 11.22
N GLU A 59 17.97 4.18 11.85
CA GLU A 59 19.04 3.19 11.96
C GLU A 59 19.45 2.67 10.58
N ALA A 60 18.50 2.24 9.74
CA ALA A 60 18.80 1.71 8.41
C ALA A 60 19.57 2.70 7.54
N GLN A 61 19.26 3.99 7.62
CA GLN A 61 19.96 5.05 6.87
C GLN A 61 21.44 5.19 7.24
N SER A 62 21.85 4.67 8.40
CA SER A 62 23.25 4.69 8.85
C SER A 62 24.03 3.42 8.52
N ARG A 63 23.37 2.41 7.95
CA ARG A 63 23.95 1.09 7.64
C ARG A 63 24.52 1.03 6.24
N SER A 64 25.48 0.12 6.04
CA SER A 64 26.00 -0.19 4.71
C SER A 64 24.97 -0.96 3.87
N VAL A 65 25.10 -0.87 2.54
CA VAL A 65 24.25 -1.64 1.61
C VAL A 65 24.34 -3.15 1.88
N GLN A 66 25.51 -3.66 2.26
CA GLN A 66 25.69 -5.07 2.59
C GLN A 66 24.89 -5.46 3.83
N GLU A 67 24.98 -4.69 4.93
CA GLU A 67 24.22 -4.98 6.14
C GLU A 67 22.70 -4.92 5.90
N LEU A 68 22.22 -4.00 5.06
CA LEU A 68 20.80 -3.92 4.69
C LEU A 68 20.38 -5.14 3.85
N SER A 69 21.21 -5.58 2.90
CA SER A 69 20.99 -6.80 2.13
C SER A 69 20.88 -8.02 3.06
N ASP A 70 21.82 -8.19 3.98
CA ASP A 70 21.83 -9.32 4.92
C ASP A 70 20.58 -9.32 5.83
N ARG A 71 20.12 -8.13 6.23
CA ARG A 71 18.86 -7.99 7.00
C ARG A 71 17.64 -8.42 6.19
N LEU A 72 17.57 -8.07 4.90
CA LEU A 72 16.48 -8.48 4.02
C LEU A 72 16.51 -9.99 3.77
N ASP A 73 17.69 -10.59 3.62
CA ASP A 73 17.85 -12.04 3.48
C ASP A 73 17.39 -12.78 4.73
N HIS A 74 17.78 -12.31 5.92
CA HIS A 74 17.29 -12.86 7.17
C HIS A 74 15.77 -12.70 7.33
N TRP A 75 15.21 -11.55 6.92
CA TRP A 75 13.77 -11.32 6.96
C TRP A 75 13.00 -12.24 6.00
N GLU A 76 13.56 -12.51 4.83
CA GLU A 76 13.01 -13.47 3.88
C GLU A 76 13.02 -14.89 4.44
N GLU A 77 14.14 -15.33 5.03
CA GLU A 77 14.24 -16.63 5.70
C GLU A 77 13.21 -16.77 6.83
N LYS A 78 13.09 -15.74 7.68
CA LYS A 78 12.09 -15.70 8.74
C LYS A 78 10.67 -15.80 8.18
N THR A 79 10.38 -15.08 7.09
CA THR A 79 9.07 -15.13 6.43
C THR A 79 8.79 -16.52 5.88
N ARG A 80 9.76 -17.18 5.24
CA ARG A 80 9.63 -18.57 4.78
C ARG A 80 9.37 -19.54 5.93
N ALA A 81 10.07 -19.37 7.06
CA ALA A 81 9.87 -20.19 8.25
C ALA A 81 8.47 -20.03 8.85
N LEU A 82 7.96 -18.79 8.91
CA LEU A 82 6.60 -18.47 9.35
C LEU A 82 5.55 -19.19 8.49
N PHE A 83 5.67 -19.14 7.16
CA PHE A 83 4.77 -19.84 6.24
C PHE A 83 4.87 -21.38 6.33
N GLN A 84 5.93 -21.91 6.94
CA GLN A 84 6.08 -23.33 7.27
C GLN A 84 5.58 -23.68 8.69
N GLY A 85 5.01 -22.72 9.41
CA GLY A 85 4.44 -22.89 10.75
C GLY A 85 5.42 -22.63 11.90
N HIS A 86 6.61 -22.10 11.64
CA HIS A 86 7.55 -21.73 12.70
C HIS A 86 7.23 -20.34 13.24
N VAL A 87 6.72 -20.28 14.48
CA VAL A 87 6.37 -19.04 15.19
C VAL A 87 7.43 -18.73 16.23
N CYS A 88 8.09 -17.58 16.10
CA CYS A 88 9.19 -17.18 16.99
C CYS A 88 8.79 -16.08 18.00
N ASP A 89 7.84 -15.21 17.64
CA ASP A 89 7.39 -14.10 18.47
C ASP A 89 5.87 -13.88 18.39
N GLU A 90 5.35 -12.90 19.14
CA GLU A 90 3.91 -12.59 19.18
C GLU A 90 3.36 -12.06 17.85
N LEU A 91 4.19 -11.36 17.06
CA LEU A 91 3.80 -10.84 15.75
C LEU A 91 3.75 -11.96 14.70
N ASP A 92 4.67 -12.92 14.79
CA ASP A 92 4.61 -14.16 14.02
C ASP A 92 3.34 -14.96 14.39
N ALA A 93 2.95 -14.98 15.66
CA ALA A 93 1.76 -15.69 16.13
C ALA A 93 0.46 -15.12 15.53
N VAL A 94 0.30 -13.79 15.49
CA VAL A 94 -0.89 -13.16 14.88
C VAL A 94 -0.89 -13.28 13.37
N MET A 95 0.29 -13.29 12.72
CA MET A 95 0.38 -13.57 11.29
C MET A 95 0.04 -15.02 10.97
N ALA A 96 0.50 -15.98 11.78
CA ALA A 96 0.14 -17.38 11.64
C ALA A 96 -1.38 -17.61 11.80
N ASP A 97 -2.01 -17.04 12.84
CA ASP A 97 -3.48 -17.07 13.01
C ASP A 97 -4.19 -16.41 11.81
N THR A 98 -3.64 -15.31 11.28
CA THR A 98 -4.18 -14.62 10.11
C THR A 98 -4.13 -15.50 8.85
N ILE A 99 -3.00 -16.17 8.58
CA ILE A 99 -2.82 -17.07 7.44
C ILE A 99 -3.71 -18.31 7.57
N GLU A 100 -3.89 -18.84 8.79
CA GLU A 100 -4.77 -19.98 9.05
C GLU A 100 -6.24 -19.62 8.77
N ARG A 101 -6.71 -18.46 9.24
CA ARG A 101 -8.09 -17.99 9.03
C ARG A 101 -8.36 -17.53 7.60
N PHE A 102 -7.37 -16.88 6.99
CA PHE A 102 -7.45 -16.32 5.65
C PHE A 102 -6.23 -16.82 4.85
N PRO A 103 -6.32 -17.99 4.20
CA PRO A 103 -5.22 -18.56 3.44
C PRO A 103 -4.65 -17.60 2.41
N GLN A 104 -3.32 -17.46 2.42
CA GLN A 104 -2.56 -16.54 1.59
C GLN A 104 -1.37 -17.26 0.97
N GLY A 105 -0.96 -16.82 -0.23
CA GLY A 105 0.28 -17.27 -0.84
C GLY A 105 1.48 -16.53 -0.26
N ILE A 106 2.64 -17.20 -0.20
CA ILE A 106 3.90 -16.57 0.23
C ILE A 106 4.45 -15.58 -0.80
N GLN A 107 4.12 -15.75 -2.09
CA GLN A 107 4.77 -14.98 -3.17
C GLN A 107 4.64 -13.46 -3.03
N PRO A 108 3.46 -12.86 -2.70
CA PRO A 108 3.36 -11.42 -2.47
C PRO A 108 4.29 -10.90 -1.37
N TYR A 109 4.56 -11.72 -0.34
CA TYR A 109 5.47 -11.36 0.75
C TYR A 109 6.91 -11.31 0.26
N LEU A 110 7.34 -12.32 -0.50
CA LEU A 110 8.68 -12.35 -1.11
C LEU A 110 8.86 -11.21 -2.11
N ASP A 111 7.84 -10.94 -2.93
CA ASP A 111 7.84 -9.84 -3.89
C ASP A 111 7.96 -8.47 -3.20
N MET A 112 7.34 -8.30 -2.02
CA MET A 112 7.48 -7.06 -1.25
C MET A 112 8.89 -6.87 -0.68
N ILE A 113 9.50 -7.93 -0.15
CA ILE A 113 10.90 -7.89 0.33
C ILE A 113 11.84 -7.57 -0.84
N GLU A 114 11.58 -8.16 -2.00
CA GLU A 114 12.32 -7.88 -3.22
C GLU A 114 12.09 -6.43 -3.71
N GLY A 115 10.93 -5.83 -3.45
CA GLY A 115 10.69 -4.39 -3.61
C GLY A 115 11.63 -3.54 -2.76
N GLN A 116 11.84 -3.92 -1.50
CA GLN A 116 12.80 -3.24 -0.61
C GLN A 116 14.25 -3.37 -1.12
N ARG A 117 14.61 -4.52 -1.72
CA ARG A 117 15.92 -4.72 -2.33
C ARG A 117 16.18 -3.81 -3.52
N MET A 118 15.14 -3.45 -4.29
CA MET A 118 15.28 -2.47 -5.38
C MET A 118 15.80 -1.13 -4.84
N ASP A 119 15.33 -0.70 -3.67
CA ASP A 119 15.74 0.57 -3.07
C ASP A 119 17.22 0.59 -2.62
N LEU A 120 17.92 -0.55 -2.57
CA LEU A 120 19.36 -0.59 -2.32
C LEU A 120 20.20 -0.12 -3.50
N THR A 121 19.68 -0.30 -4.72
CA THR A 121 20.46 -0.15 -5.95
C THR A 121 19.87 0.89 -6.88
N TRP A 122 18.55 1.10 -6.83
CA TRP A 122 17.83 1.98 -7.73
C TRP A 122 17.40 3.24 -7.00
N THR A 123 17.63 4.36 -7.69
CA THR A 123 17.25 5.68 -7.20
C THR A 123 16.47 6.48 -8.24
N ARG A 124 16.55 6.05 -9.52
CA ARG A 124 15.92 6.62 -10.71
C ARG A 124 15.28 5.48 -11.47
N TYR A 125 14.14 5.74 -12.11
CA TYR A 125 13.41 4.77 -12.93
C TYR A 125 13.41 5.24 -14.37
N ALA A 126 13.91 4.43 -15.31
CA ALA A 126 14.02 4.85 -16.70
C ALA A 126 12.64 5.03 -17.34
N SER A 127 11.75 4.05 -17.12
CA SER A 127 10.41 4.02 -17.69
C SER A 127 9.30 3.89 -16.64
N PHE A 128 8.05 4.14 -17.06
CA PHE A 128 6.90 3.85 -16.22
C PHE A 128 6.76 2.35 -15.93
N ASP A 129 7.18 1.47 -16.83
CA ASP A 129 7.11 0.02 -16.59
C ASP A 129 8.03 -0.43 -15.45
N ASP A 130 9.21 0.20 -15.33
CA ASP A 130 10.12 0.02 -14.21
C ASP A 130 9.48 0.48 -12.90
N LEU A 131 8.92 1.70 -12.89
CA LEU A 131 8.22 2.26 -11.73
C LEU A 131 7.00 1.42 -11.34
N LYS A 132 6.26 0.93 -12.32
CA LYS A 132 5.08 0.07 -12.12
C LYS A 132 5.49 -1.24 -11.47
N THR A 133 6.64 -1.82 -11.85
CA THR A 133 7.18 -3.04 -11.22
C THR A 133 7.51 -2.78 -9.75
N TYR A 134 8.14 -1.63 -9.45
CA TYR A 134 8.36 -1.20 -8.08
C TYR A 134 7.04 -1.04 -7.31
N CYS A 135 6.07 -0.30 -7.85
CA CYS A 135 4.75 -0.08 -7.24
C CYS A 135 3.98 -1.39 -7.01
N TYR A 136 4.09 -2.35 -7.94
CA TYR A 136 3.57 -3.70 -7.74
C TYR A 136 4.20 -4.35 -6.51
N ARG A 137 5.53 -4.39 -6.44
CA ARG A 137 6.27 -5.04 -5.34
C ARG A 137 5.96 -4.43 -3.98
N VAL A 138 6.01 -3.10 -3.84
CA VAL A 138 5.87 -2.43 -2.53
C VAL A 138 4.42 -2.17 -2.10
N ALA A 139 3.45 -2.25 -3.01
CA ALA A 139 2.05 -1.95 -2.67
C ALA A 139 1.01 -2.83 -3.37
N GLY A 140 1.22 -3.23 -4.63
CA GLY A 140 0.35 -4.18 -5.33
C GLY A 140 0.26 -5.53 -4.62
N THR A 141 1.39 -6.01 -4.09
CA THR A 141 1.49 -7.22 -3.25
C THR A 141 0.59 -7.16 -2.01
N VAL A 142 0.48 -6.00 -1.36
CA VAL A 142 -0.42 -5.80 -0.21
C VAL A 142 -1.88 -6.00 -0.60
N GLY A 143 -2.26 -5.63 -1.83
CA GLY A 143 -3.56 -5.96 -2.40
C GLY A 143 -3.79 -7.48 -2.43
N LEU A 144 -2.80 -8.25 -2.88
CA LEU A 144 -2.87 -9.72 -2.92
C LEU A 144 -2.89 -10.37 -1.53
N MET A 145 -2.12 -9.84 -0.57
CA MET A 145 -2.12 -10.31 0.83
C MET A 145 -3.50 -10.14 1.47
N THR A 146 -4.17 -9.03 1.19
CA THR A 146 -5.46 -8.68 1.81
C THR A 146 -6.67 -9.21 1.05
N GLN A 147 -6.51 -9.67 -0.20
CA GLN A 147 -7.59 -10.16 -1.06
C GLN A 147 -8.41 -11.29 -0.42
N GLY A 148 -7.74 -12.27 0.19
CA GLY A 148 -8.41 -13.37 0.91
C GLY A 148 -9.23 -12.89 2.12
N VAL A 149 -8.72 -11.84 2.81
CA VAL A 149 -9.40 -11.22 3.94
C VAL A 149 -10.62 -10.43 3.49
N MET A 150 -10.54 -9.71 2.37
CA MET A 150 -11.68 -8.97 1.81
C MET A 150 -12.77 -9.94 1.35
N GLY A 151 -12.38 -11.06 0.73
CA GLY A 151 -13.27 -12.10 0.27
C GLY A 151 -14.08 -11.71 -0.97
N VAL A 152 -14.76 -12.68 -1.56
CA VAL A 152 -15.68 -12.50 -2.70
C VAL A 152 -17.11 -12.65 -2.18
N ASP A 153 -18.07 -11.90 -2.72
CA ASP A 153 -19.49 -12.05 -2.36
C ASP A 153 -20.02 -13.42 -2.79
N ASP A 154 -20.60 -14.15 -1.84
CA ASP A 154 -21.20 -15.47 -2.06
C ASP A 154 -22.29 -15.47 -3.15
N ALA A 155 -22.89 -14.31 -3.44
CA ALA A 155 -23.79 -14.14 -4.57
C ALA A 155 -23.16 -14.57 -5.92
N TYR A 156 -21.84 -14.50 -6.05
CA TYR A 156 -21.11 -14.90 -7.26
C TYR A 156 -20.54 -16.32 -7.19
N THR A 157 -20.52 -16.97 -6.02
CA THR A 157 -19.89 -18.29 -5.83
C THR A 157 -20.88 -19.38 -5.40
N SER A 158 -22.14 -19.02 -5.13
CA SER A 158 -23.16 -19.93 -4.59
C SER A 158 -23.70 -20.97 -5.58
N ALA A 159 -23.59 -20.74 -6.89
CA ALA A 159 -24.00 -21.74 -7.88
C ALA A 159 -22.83 -22.66 -8.23
N PRO A 160 -23.03 -24.00 -8.31
CA PRO A 160 -21.96 -24.96 -8.63
C PRO A 160 -21.25 -24.74 -9.97
N TRP A 161 -21.88 -23.98 -10.87
CA TRP A 161 -21.37 -23.65 -12.21
C TRP A 161 -20.84 -22.22 -12.32
N SER A 162 -20.84 -21.45 -11.22
CA SER A 162 -20.28 -20.10 -11.25
C SER A 162 -18.77 -20.15 -11.13
N ASP A 163 -18.08 -19.56 -12.10
CA ASP A 163 -16.66 -19.26 -11.95
C ASP A 163 -16.48 -18.20 -10.86
N ARG A 164 -15.58 -18.48 -9.91
CA ARG A 164 -15.22 -17.50 -8.89
C ARG A 164 -14.49 -16.34 -9.57
N PRO A 165 -14.95 -15.09 -9.45
CA PRO A 165 -14.27 -13.96 -10.05
C PRO A 165 -12.86 -13.82 -9.47
N ASP A 166 -11.88 -13.59 -10.35
CA ASP A 166 -10.54 -13.21 -9.95
C ASP A 166 -10.49 -11.70 -9.68
N THR A 167 -10.16 -11.34 -8.44
CA THR A 167 -10.04 -9.95 -8.00
C THR A 167 -8.59 -9.46 -7.95
N SER A 168 -7.63 -10.29 -8.36
CA SER A 168 -6.19 -10.02 -8.22
C SER A 168 -5.76 -8.77 -8.97
N ASP A 169 -6.16 -8.62 -10.23
CA ASP A 169 -5.82 -7.44 -11.04
C ASP A 169 -6.35 -6.13 -10.42
N ALA A 170 -7.57 -6.15 -9.88
CA ALA A 170 -8.16 -4.98 -9.24
C ALA A 170 -7.50 -4.65 -7.89
N ALA A 171 -7.07 -5.67 -7.14
CA ALA A 171 -6.33 -5.51 -5.90
C ALA A 171 -4.93 -4.95 -6.15
N ILE A 172 -4.22 -5.48 -7.15
CA ILE A 172 -2.92 -4.96 -7.60
C ILE A 172 -3.07 -3.51 -8.08
N ALA A 173 -4.09 -3.21 -8.88
CA ALA A 173 -4.35 -1.86 -9.37
C ALA A 173 -4.56 -0.85 -8.23
N LEU A 174 -5.25 -1.26 -7.14
CA LEU A 174 -5.41 -0.41 -5.96
C LEU A 174 -4.06 -0.09 -5.30
N GLY A 175 -3.22 -1.11 -5.13
CA GLY A 175 -1.89 -0.97 -4.56
C GLY A 175 -1.02 -0.03 -5.40
N ILE A 176 -0.99 -0.23 -6.72
CA ILE A 176 -0.27 0.65 -7.65
C ILE A 176 -0.80 2.10 -7.55
N ALA A 177 -2.12 2.30 -7.59
CA ALA A 177 -2.71 3.63 -7.48
C ALA A 177 -2.33 4.34 -6.16
N ASN A 178 -2.38 3.62 -5.05
CA ASN A 178 -1.98 4.14 -3.74
C ASN A 178 -0.49 4.50 -3.70
N GLN A 179 0.38 3.67 -4.29
CA GLN A 179 1.81 3.95 -4.30
C GLN A 179 2.18 5.11 -5.22
N LEU A 180 1.57 5.21 -6.40
CA LEU A 180 1.70 6.40 -7.25
C LEU A 180 1.24 7.66 -6.52
N THR A 181 0.15 7.57 -5.75
CA THR A 181 -0.33 8.69 -4.92
C THR A 181 0.67 9.05 -3.82
N ASN A 182 1.31 8.07 -3.17
CA ASN A 182 2.35 8.33 -2.16
C ASN A 182 3.56 9.04 -2.80
N ILE A 183 4.07 8.51 -3.91
CA ILE A 183 5.16 9.12 -4.68
C ILE A 183 4.81 10.57 -5.03
N LEU A 184 3.65 10.81 -5.63
CA LEU A 184 3.25 12.15 -6.06
C LEU A 184 3.07 13.14 -4.90
N ARG A 185 2.67 12.65 -3.72
CA ARG A 185 2.53 13.47 -2.53
C ARG A 185 3.87 13.78 -1.87
N ASP A 186 4.81 12.85 -1.93
CA ASP A 186 6.03 12.85 -1.10
C ASP A 186 7.32 13.16 -1.89
N ILE A 187 7.23 13.57 -3.18
CA ILE A 187 8.38 14.04 -4.00
C ILE A 187 9.31 15.00 -3.25
N GLY A 188 8.75 15.92 -2.46
CA GLY A 188 9.53 16.89 -1.68
C GLY A 188 10.41 16.24 -0.59
N GLU A 189 9.94 15.16 0.03
CA GLU A 189 10.68 14.35 1.00
C GLU A 189 11.69 13.44 0.27
N ASP A 190 11.27 12.79 -0.82
CA ASP A 190 12.09 11.85 -1.61
C ASP A 190 13.33 12.50 -2.23
N ARG A 191 13.19 13.71 -2.79
CA ARG A 191 14.33 14.46 -3.35
C ARG A 191 15.38 14.80 -2.29
N GLY A 192 14.96 15.00 -1.03
CA GLY A 192 15.85 15.26 0.09
C GLY A 192 16.77 14.07 0.40
N ARG A 193 16.33 12.87 0.00
CA ARG A 193 17.09 11.62 0.08
C ARG A 193 17.82 11.29 -1.24
N GLY A 194 17.80 12.19 -2.22
CA GLY A 194 18.42 11.97 -3.53
C GLY A 194 17.70 10.95 -4.41
N ARG A 195 16.41 10.71 -4.17
CA ARG A 195 15.58 9.74 -4.91
C ARG A 195 14.61 10.46 -5.84
N ILE A 196 14.40 9.88 -7.02
CA ILE A 196 13.42 10.32 -8.01
C ILE A 196 12.66 9.09 -8.51
N TYR A 197 11.43 8.94 -8.01
CA TYR A 197 10.53 7.86 -8.43
C TYR A 197 9.83 8.17 -9.76
N LEU A 198 9.68 9.44 -10.13
CA LEU A 198 9.08 9.81 -11.42
C LEU A 198 9.91 9.22 -12.57
N PRO A 199 9.28 8.62 -13.60
CA PRO A 199 10.01 8.05 -14.72
C PRO A 199 10.81 9.11 -15.47
N GLN A 200 12.06 8.78 -15.81
CA GLN A 200 12.96 9.68 -16.54
C GLN A 200 12.42 9.98 -17.93
N GLU A 201 11.80 9.01 -18.61
CA GLU A 201 11.12 9.24 -19.89
C GLU A 201 10.02 10.31 -19.81
N ASP A 202 9.34 10.42 -18.68
CA ASP A 202 8.31 11.43 -18.48
C ASP A 202 8.93 12.80 -18.19
N LEU A 203 10.00 12.85 -17.36
CA LEU A 203 10.77 14.07 -17.14
C LEU A 203 11.29 14.65 -18.47
N ASP A 204 11.87 13.80 -19.31
CA ASP A 204 12.37 14.16 -20.64
C ASP A 204 11.24 14.62 -21.56
N TYR A 205 10.11 13.90 -21.59
CA TYR A 205 8.96 14.23 -22.45
C TYR A 205 8.38 15.62 -22.15
N PHE A 206 8.30 15.99 -20.87
CA PHE A 206 7.81 17.31 -20.45
C PHE A 206 8.90 18.38 -20.38
N GLY A 207 10.17 18.02 -20.64
CA GLY A 207 11.30 18.94 -20.58
C GLY A 207 11.53 19.51 -19.18
N TYR A 208 11.40 18.68 -18.13
CA TYR A 208 11.64 19.05 -16.74
C TYR A 208 12.88 18.31 -16.22
N SER A 209 13.94 19.03 -15.85
CA SER A 209 15.21 18.39 -15.48
C SER A 209 15.27 17.95 -14.02
N GLU A 210 16.17 17.01 -13.71
CA GLU A 210 16.46 16.63 -12.31
C GLU A 210 16.93 17.85 -11.48
N ASP A 211 17.74 18.75 -12.07
CA ASP A 211 18.19 19.97 -11.38
C ASP A 211 17.01 20.87 -10.98
N GLU A 212 15.99 21.00 -11.84
CA GLU A 212 14.76 21.73 -11.51
C GLU A 212 13.97 21.03 -10.40
N LEU A 213 13.90 19.70 -10.41
CA LEU A 213 13.27 18.89 -9.38
C LEU A 213 13.96 19.07 -8.02
N PHE A 214 15.29 18.96 -7.99
CA PHE A 214 16.08 19.15 -6.78
C PHE A 214 15.98 20.60 -6.27
N ALA A 215 15.91 21.59 -7.17
CA ALA A 215 15.65 22.98 -6.82
C ALA A 215 14.19 23.23 -6.36
N GLY A 216 13.25 22.31 -6.61
CA GLY A 216 11.84 22.44 -6.26
C GLY A 216 11.12 23.49 -7.09
N LYS A 217 11.52 23.62 -8.35
CA LYS A 217 11.00 24.67 -9.22
C LYS A 217 9.63 24.25 -9.76
N VAL A 218 8.59 24.97 -9.35
CA VAL A 218 7.23 24.82 -9.88
C VAL A 218 7.10 25.71 -11.12
N ASN A 219 7.32 25.13 -12.32
CA ASN A 219 7.18 25.79 -13.62
C ASN A 219 6.05 25.12 -14.46
N GLU A 220 5.78 25.59 -15.67
CA GLU A 220 4.72 25.01 -16.51
C GLU A 220 5.00 23.57 -16.95
N SER A 221 6.27 23.21 -17.17
CA SER A 221 6.70 21.83 -17.45
C SER A 221 6.37 20.91 -16.27
N TRP A 222 6.65 21.34 -15.04
CA TRP A 222 6.30 20.64 -13.81
C TRP A 222 4.80 20.42 -13.68
N LYS A 223 4.00 21.47 -13.88
CA LYS A 223 2.54 21.38 -13.78
C LYS A 223 1.97 20.41 -14.80
N SER A 224 2.48 20.44 -16.03
CA SER A 224 2.08 19.53 -17.10
C SER A 224 2.45 18.08 -16.79
N LEU A 225 3.68 17.84 -16.32
CA LEU A 225 4.14 16.53 -15.84
C LEU A 225 3.27 16.02 -14.70
N MET A 226 3.02 16.84 -13.68
CA MET A 226 2.21 16.46 -12.52
C MET A 226 0.77 16.15 -12.92
N ALA A 227 0.14 16.96 -13.76
CA ALA A 227 -1.20 16.68 -14.28
C ALA A 227 -1.26 15.32 -15.00
N PHE A 228 -0.24 15.01 -15.81
CA PHE A 228 -0.12 13.72 -16.48
C PHE A 228 0.03 12.55 -15.49
N GLN A 229 0.88 12.67 -14.48
CA GLN A 229 1.04 11.63 -13.46
C GLN A 229 -0.22 11.44 -12.59
N LEU A 230 -0.92 12.52 -12.27
CA LEU A 230 -2.20 12.46 -11.54
C LEU A 230 -3.26 11.73 -12.36
N HIS A 231 -3.34 12.00 -13.66
CA HIS A 231 -4.24 11.28 -14.56
C HIS A 231 -3.90 9.79 -14.60
N ARG A 232 -2.62 9.44 -14.74
CA ARG A 232 -2.14 8.05 -14.68
C ARG A 232 -2.54 7.35 -13.37
N ALA A 233 -2.40 8.00 -12.22
CA ALA A 233 -2.83 7.44 -10.94
C ALA A 233 -4.34 7.23 -10.87
N ARG A 234 -5.14 8.16 -11.43
CA ARG A 234 -6.61 8.03 -11.53
C ARG A 234 -7.02 6.83 -12.39
N ASP A 235 -6.37 6.61 -13.52
CA ASP A 235 -6.62 5.44 -14.37
C ASP A 235 -6.42 4.11 -13.62
N TRP A 236 -5.40 4.04 -12.76
CA TRP A 236 -5.18 2.86 -11.91
C TRP A 236 -6.26 2.69 -10.84
N PHE A 237 -6.73 3.79 -10.24
CA PHE A 237 -7.88 3.68 -9.35
C PHE A 237 -9.14 3.21 -10.12
N ASP A 238 -9.40 3.70 -11.33
CA ASP A 238 -10.56 3.30 -12.14
C ASP A 238 -10.51 1.80 -12.49
N ARG A 239 -9.31 1.26 -12.79
CA ARG A 239 -9.11 -0.19 -12.95
C ARG A 239 -9.48 -0.96 -11.69
N SER A 240 -9.09 -0.45 -10.52
CA SER A 240 -9.42 -1.07 -9.24
C SER A 240 -10.91 -1.04 -8.90
N GLU A 241 -11.60 0.06 -9.18
CA GLU A 241 -13.05 0.23 -8.92
C GLU A 241 -13.88 -0.90 -9.54
N SER A 242 -13.48 -1.38 -10.73
CA SER A 242 -14.15 -2.47 -11.44
C SER A 242 -14.19 -3.79 -10.64
N GLY A 243 -13.25 -3.97 -9.70
CA GLY A 243 -13.17 -5.16 -8.85
C GLY A 243 -13.96 -5.07 -7.55
N VAL A 244 -14.31 -3.86 -7.08
CA VAL A 244 -14.92 -3.66 -5.76
C VAL A 244 -16.29 -4.34 -5.66
N ARG A 245 -17.03 -4.41 -6.77
CA ARG A 245 -18.34 -5.10 -6.83
C ARG A 245 -18.26 -6.60 -6.51
N TRP A 246 -17.11 -7.24 -6.76
CA TRP A 246 -16.93 -8.67 -6.52
C TRP A 246 -16.67 -8.99 -5.05
N LEU A 247 -16.20 -8.00 -4.28
CA LEU A 247 -15.84 -8.19 -2.88
C LEU A 247 -17.05 -8.56 -2.03
N SER A 248 -16.80 -9.28 -0.92
CA SER A 248 -17.82 -9.54 0.10
C SER A 248 -18.46 -8.22 0.55
N ARG A 249 -19.77 -8.27 0.87
CA ARG A 249 -20.57 -7.06 1.17
C ARG A 249 -19.99 -6.22 2.30
N ASP A 250 -19.42 -6.87 3.31
CA ASP A 250 -18.78 -6.26 4.47
C ASP A 250 -17.43 -5.59 4.15
N ALA A 251 -16.80 -5.92 3.03
CA ALA A 251 -15.53 -5.35 2.57
C ALA A 251 -15.71 -4.17 1.60
N ARG A 252 -16.84 -4.10 0.88
CA ARG A 252 -17.08 -3.04 -0.13
C ARG A 252 -17.01 -1.63 0.43
N TRP A 253 -17.70 -1.37 1.54
CA TRP A 253 -17.71 -0.03 2.14
C TRP A 253 -16.33 0.42 2.66
N PRO A 254 -15.58 -0.41 3.41
CA PRO A 254 -14.18 -0.12 3.74
C PRO A 254 -13.30 0.17 2.54
N VAL A 255 -13.37 -0.65 1.49
CA VAL A 255 -12.53 -0.51 0.29
C VAL A 255 -12.90 0.75 -0.49
N TRP A 256 -14.19 1.03 -0.71
CA TRP A 256 -14.65 2.27 -1.33
C TRP A 256 -14.19 3.50 -0.56
N THR A 257 -14.30 3.46 0.77
CA THR A 257 -13.83 4.54 1.63
C THR A 257 -12.32 4.75 1.45
N SER A 258 -11.52 3.68 1.52
CA SER A 258 -10.07 3.79 1.35
C SER A 258 -9.70 4.37 -0.03
N LEU A 259 -10.29 3.82 -1.09
CA LEU A 259 -10.08 4.23 -2.49
C LEU A 259 -10.38 5.72 -2.68
N ARG A 260 -11.54 6.19 -2.20
CA ARG A 260 -11.97 7.57 -2.37
C ARG A 260 -11.14 8.55 -1.54
N LEU A 261 -10.74 8.16 -0.32
CA LEU A 261 -9.86 8.98 0.50
C LEU A 261 -8.46 9.12 -0.10
N TYR A 262 -7.91 8.06 -0.68
CA TYR A 262 -6.63 8.13 -1.38
C TYR A 262 -6.73 8.92 -2.68
N ARG A 263 -7.76 8.68 -3.51
CA ARG A 263 -8.03 9.47 -4.72
C ARG A 263 -8.19 10.96 -4.40
N GLY A 264 -8.80 11.31 -3.27
CA GLY A 264 -8.96 12.70 -2.81
C GLY A 264 -7.64 13.41 -2.45
N ILE A 265 -6.53 12.68 -2.28
CA ILE A 265 -5.18 13.26 -2.15
C ILE A 265 -4.75 13.86 -3.48
N LEU A 266 -5.05 13.21 -4.61
CA LEU A 266 -4.74 13.74 -5.94
C LEU A 266 -5.46 15.08 -6.17
N ASP A 267 -6.74 15.18 -5.77
CA ASP A 267 -7.47 16.44 -5.84
C ASP A 267 -6.88 17.50 -4.89
N ALA A 268 -6.25 17.09 -3.79
CA ALA A 268 -5.55 18.02 -2.90
C ALA A 268 -4.27 18.55 -3.54
N ILE A 269 -3.52 17.71 -4.26
CA ILE A 269 -2.35 18.12 -5.04
C ILE A 269 -2.74 19.14 -6.12
N GLU A 270 -3.87 18.93 -6.82
CA GLU A 270 -4.37 19.91 -7.81
C GLU A 270 -4.78 21.24 -7.16
N ARG A 271 -5.47 21.19 -6.02
CA ARG A 271 -5.92 22.42 -5.32
C ARG A 271 -4.76 23.29 -4.81
N GLN A 272 -3.59 22.71 -4.57
CA GLN A 272 -2.38 23.44 -4.20
C GLN A 272 -1.50 23.79 -5.40
N ASP A 273 -2.07 23.76 -6.62
CA ASP A 273 -1.38 24.12 -7.86
C ASP A 273 -0.10 23.29 -8.09
N TYR A 274 -0.16 22.01 -7.71
CA TYR A 274 0.92 21.02 -7.83
C TYR A 274 2.19 21.30 -7.02
N ASP A 275 2.14 22.23 -6.05
CA ASP A 275 3.27 22.47 -5.14
C ASP A 275 3.33 21.39 -4.04
N VAL A 276 3.92 20.25 -4.37
CA VAL A 276 4.20 19.14 -3.44
C VAL A 276 5.60 19.25 -2.80
N PHE A 277 6.38 20.26 -3.19
CA PHE A 277 7.71 20.49 -2.64
C PHE A 277 7.66 21.20 -1.28
N ASN A 278 6.71 22.13 -1.12
CA ASN A 278 6.62 22.98 0.07
C ASN A 278 5.43 22.63 0.97
N ALA A 279 4.43 21.92 0.45
CA ALA A 279 3.23 21.55 1.18
C ALA A 279 2.83 20.09 0.92
N ARG A 280 2.76 19.30 1.98
CA ARG A 280 2.29 17.91 1.88
C ARG A 280 0.78 17.90 1.68
N ALA A 281 0.31 17.32 0.59
CA ALA A 281 -1.11 17.19 0.29
C ALA A 281 -1.78 16.13 1.18
N TYR A 282 -2.92 16.44 1.79
CA TYR A 282 -3.70 15.49 2.58
C TYR A 282 -5.20 15.77 2.52
N VAL A 283 -6.01 14.74 2.81
CA VAL A 283 -7.45 14.89 2.98
C VAL A 283 -7.76 15.28 4.43
N GLY A 284 -8.34 16.46 4.63
CA GLY A 284 -8.73 16.96 5.94
C GLY A 284 -9.81 16.10 6.63
N LYS A 285 -9.86 16.16 7.97
CA LYS A 285 -10.79 15.34 8.79
C LYS A 285 -12.25 15.48 8.38
N PHE A 286 -12.69 16.69 8.03
CA PHE A 286 -14.06 16.95 7.60
C PHE A 286 -14.41 16.23 6.29
N ASN A 287 -13.52 16.30 5.29
CA ASN A 287 -13.69 15.58 4.02
C ASN A 287 -13.68 14.07 4.23
N LYS A 288 -12.84 13.55 5.15
CA LYS A 288 -12.87 12.12 5.53
C LYS A 288 -14.24 11.68 6.03
N PHE A 289 -14.85 12.48 6.91
CA PHE A 289 -16.17 12.19 7.46
C PHE A 289 -17.28 12.29 6.40
N LEU A 290 -17.25 13.31 5.56
CA LEU A 290 -18.22 13.49 4.47
C LEU A 290 -18.15 12.39 3.41
N ASP A 291 -17.00 11.73 3.25
CA ASP A 291 -16.85 10.67 2.27
C ASP A 291 -17.48 9.35 2.73
N LEU A 292 -17.56 9.08 4.05
CA LEU A 292 -18.17 7.87 4.61
C LEU A 292 -19.59 7.57 4.08
N PRO A 293 -20.56 8.50 4.10
CA PRO A 293 -21.91 8.23 3.58
C PRO A 293 -21.93 8.05 2.06
N ARG A 294 -21.08 8.77 1.31
CA ARG A 294 -20.98 8.63 -0.15
C ARG A 294 -20.42 7.25 -0.53
N SER A 295 -19.34 6.85 0.13
CA SER A 295 -18.73 5.52 0.02
C SER A 295 -19.71 4.42 0.40
N PHE A 296 -20.55 4.63 1.42
CA PHE A 296 -21.57 3.67 1.80
C PHE A 296 -22.61 3.48 0.69
N VAL A 297 -23.13 4.57 0.12
CA VAL A 297 -24.10 4.51 -0.99
C VAL A 297 -23.52 3.77 -2.20
N LEU A 298 -22.27 4.09 -2.58
CA LEU A 298 -21.57 3.40 -3.67
C LEU A 298 -21.34 1.91 -3.38
N ALA A 299 -21.09 1.54 -2.13
CA ALA A 299 -20.96 0.15 -1.73
C ALA A 299 -22.28 -0.65 -1.80
N GLN A 300 -23.43 0.04 -1.78
CA GLN A 300 -24.75 -0.59 -1.96
C GLN A 300 -25.12 -0.79 -3.44
N SER A 301 -24.60 0.05 -4.34
CA SER A 301 -24.74 -0.20 -5.78
C SER A 301 -23.91 -1.43 -6.17
N ARG A 302 -24.56 -2.37 -6.86
CA ARG A 302 -23.92 -3.56 -7.42
C ARG A 302 -23.04 -3.21 -8.60
#